data_AF-A0A1Q4ZRU7-F1
#
_entry.id   AF-A0A1Q4ZRU7-F1
#
_cell.length_a   1.000
_cell.length_b   1.000
_cell.length_c   1.000
_cell.angle_alpha   90.00
_cell.angle_beta   90.00
_cell.angle_gamma   90.00
#
_symmetry.space_group_name_H-M   'P 1'
#
loop_
_entity.id
_entity.type
_entity.pdbx_description
1 polymer ?
#
loop_
_entity_poly.entity_id
_entity_poly.type
_entity_poly.pdbx_seq_one_letter_code
_entity_poly.pdbx_strand_id
1 'polypeptide(L)'
;MTDKPETERVDCTDCFALPRPDNTRIAYVKTGGGISETWHAPDCPALAIMQINMEEGSKRARERDAWARGVFPAAHERLGKAAAAMPADTAAQPFVDALSELVQAQADTDGFVALDRWAEILERHFPPKLPDPDRTTE
;
A
#
# COMPACT_ATOMS: atom_id res chain seq x y z
N MET A 1 7.00 13.64 29.49
CA MET A 1 8.27 12.93 29.24
C MET A 1 8.11 12.22 27.92
N THR A 2 8.86 12.60 26.89
CA THR A 2 8.85 11.89 25.60
C THR A 2 9.65 10.61 25.82
N ASP A 3 8.96 9.48 26.00
CA ASP A 3 9.62 8.18 26.13
C ASP A 3 10.45 7.95 24.87
N LYS A 4 11.77 7.93 25.02
CA LYS A 4 12.64 7.58 23.91
C LYS A 4 12.41 6.10 23.64
N PRO A 5 12.16 5.70 22.38
CA PRO A 5 11.98 4.29 22.05
C PRO A 5 13.22 3.51 22.49
N GLU A 6 12.99 2.40 23.18
CA GLU A 6 14.06 1.51 23.64
C GLU A 6 14.90 1.08 22.43
N THR A 7 16.21 1.23 22.55
CA THR A 7 17.15 0.96 21.46
C THR A 7 17.99 -0.26 21.82
N GLU A 8 17.85 -1.34 21.07
CA GLU A 8 18.72 -2.51 21.16
C GLU A 8 19.84 -2.40 20.14
N ARG A 9 21.08 -2.63 20.59
CA ARG A 9 22.23 -2.78 19.71
C ARG A 9 22.44 -4.26 19.42
N VAL A 10 22.51 -4.59 18.14
CA VAL A 10 22.82 -5.92 17.63
C VAL A 10 24.14 -5.85 16.87
N ASP A 11 25.07 -6.73 17.20
CA ASP A 11 26.37 -6.79 16.52
C ASP A 11 26.23 -7.43 15.14
N CYS A 12 26.90 -6.85 14.14
CA CYS A 12 27.02 -7.50 12.84
C CYS A 12 27.92 -8.73 12.94
N THR A 13 27.43 -9.89 12.50
CA THR A 13 28.17 -11.17 12.55
C THR A 13 29.35 -11.24 11.59
N ASP A 14 29.40 -10.35 10.60
CA ASP A 14 30.42 -10.40 9.54
C ASP A 14 31.63 -9.52 9.88
N CYS A 15 31.41 -8.38 10.53
CA CYS A 15 32.48 -7.40 10.80
C CYS A 15 32.61 -6.97 12.26
N PHE A 16 31.65 -7.33 13.14
CA PHE A 16 31.66 -6.99 14.57
C PHE A 16 32.00 -5.52 14.85
N ALA A 17 31.53 -4.62 13.98
CA ALA A 17 31.92 -3.22 14.04
C ALA A 17 31.27 -2.53 15.24
N LEU A 18 32.08 -1.80 16.00
CA LEU A 18 31.62 -0.98 17.11
C LEU A 18 31.22 0.43 16.63
N PRO A 19 30.47 1.21 17.44
CA PRO A 19 30.17 2.60 17.12
C PRO A 19 31.46 3.42 16.94
N ARG A 20 31.73 3.85 15.71
CA ARG A 20 32.86 4.71 15.34
C ARG A 20 32.43 5.67 14.22
N PRO A 21 33.07 6.84 14.09
CA PRO A 21 32.72 7.82 13.06
C PRO A 21 32.75 7.26 11.63
N ASP A 22 33.69 6.36 11.35
CA ASP A 22 33.88 5.79 10.01
C ASP A 22 32.98 4.57 9.73
N ASN A 23 32.22 4.11 10.72
CA ASN A 23 31.34 2.95 10.59
C ASN A 23 29.92 3.41 10.25
N THR A 24 29.24 2.63 9.40
CA THR A 24 27.86 2.90 9.02
C THR A 24 26.91 2.33 10.07
N ARG A 25 25.97 3.15 10.56
CA ARG A 25 24.88 2.71 11.43
C ARG A 25 23.64 2.44 10.62
N ILE A 26 23.09 1.25 10.75
CA ILE A 26 21.77 0.87 10.23
C ILE A 26 20.82 0.77 11.41
N ALA A 27 19.68 1.46 11.31
CA ALA A 27 18.66 1.46 12.34
C ALA A 27 17.29 1.17 11.70
N TYR A 28 16.52 0.27 12.30
CA TYR A 28 15.15 0.01 11.88
C TYR A 28 14.23 -0.14 13.10
N VAL A 29 12.97 0.23 12.92
CA VAL A 29 11.94 0.10 13.95
C VAL A 29 11.47 -1.35 13.99
N LYS A 30 11.41 -1.94 15.19
CA LYS A 30 10.94 -3.31 15.35
C LYS A 30 9.42 -3.38 15.37
N THR A 31 8.89 -4.52 14.95
CA THR A 31 7.48 -4.88 15.16
C THR A 31 7.21 -4.95 16.67
N GLY A 32 6.37 -4.06 17.18
CA GLY A 32 6.10 -3.91 18.63
C GLY A 32 6.70 -2.65 19.27
N GLY A 33 7.42 -1.83 18.50
CA GLY A 33 8.08 -0.62 19.00
C GLY A 33 9.56 -0.85 19.32
N GLY A 34 10.27 0.24 19.63
CA GLY A 34 11.72 0.23 19.81
C GLY A 34 12.52 0.25 18.50
N ILE A 35 13.83 0.44 18.63
CA ILE A 35 14.77 0.56 17.52
C ILE A 35 15.81 -0.56 17.64
N SER A 36 16.08 -1.26 16.54
CA SER A 36 17.24 -2.15 16.40
C SER A 36 18.34 -1.42 15.67
N GLU A 37 19.57 -1.49 16.18
CA GLU A 37 20.72 -0.83 15.58
C GLU A 37 21.89 -1.77 15.38
N THR A 38 22.50 -1.70 14.21
CA THR A 38 23.71 -2.45 13.87
C THR A 38 24.73 -1.52 13.22
N TRP A 39 25.99 -1.71 13.58
CA TRP A 39 27.11 -0.96 13.02
C TRP A 39 27.89 -1.86 12.07
N HIS A 40 28.36 -1.28 10.98
CA HIS A 40 29.11 -1.97 9.93
C HIS A 40 30.39 -1.20 9.59
N ALA A 41 31.49 -1.93 9.42
CA ALA A 41 32.72 -1.37 8.85
C ALA A 41 32.52 -1.06 7.35
N PRO A 42 33.28 -0.12 6.76
CA PRO A 42 33.14 0.25 5.35
C PRO A 42 33.26 -0.90 4.35
N ASP A 43 34.04 -1.93 4.68
CA ASP A 43 34.29 -3.11 3.85
C ASP A 43 33.44 -4.33 4.25
N CYS A 44 32.40 -4.14 5.08
CA CYS A 44 31.54 -5.22 5.55
C CYS A 44 30.71 -5.83 4.41
N PRO A 45 30.80 -7.16 4.16
CA PRO A 45 30.00 -7.83 3.12
C PRO A 45 28.48 -7.72 3.36
N ALA A 46 28.01 -7.91 4.60
CA ALA A 46 26.60 -7.75 4.93
C ALA A 46 26.06 -6.34 4.60
N LEU A 47 26.85 -5.29 4.84
CA LEU A 47 26.46 -3.92 4.50
C LEU A 47 26.33 -3.74 2.99
N ALA A 48 27.31 -4.22 2.23
CA ALA A 48 27.31 -4.13 0.78
C ALA A 48 26.11 -4.87 0.16
N ILE A 49 25.83 -6.09 0.62
CA ILE A 49 24.67 -6.87 0.16
C ILE A 49 23.36 -6.14 0.47
N MET A 50 23.23 -5.59 1.68
CA MET A 50 22.02 -4.86 2.07
C MET A 50 21.81 -3.62 1.18
N GLN A 51 22.85 -2.86 0.89
CA GLN A 51 22.77 -1.69 0.01
C GLN A 51 22.35 -2.08 -1.41
N ILE A 52 22.97 -3.12 -1.99
CA ILE A 52 22.60 -3.65 -3.30
C ILE A 52 21.12 -4.04 -3.32
N ASN A 53 20.66 -4.81 -2.34
CA ASN A 53 19.27 -5.24 -2.26
C ASN A 53 18.30 -4.05 -2.13
N MET A 54 18.67 -3.02 -1.38
CA MET A 54 17.88 -1.79 -1.24
C MET A 54 17.78 -1.04 -2.57
N GLU A 55 18.90 -0.88 -3.27
CA GLU A 55 18.96 -0.20 -4.57
C GLU A 55 18.18 -0.95 -5.64
N GLU A 56 18.38 -2.26 -5.76
CA GLU A 56 17.63 -3.11 -6.68
C GLU A 56 16.14 -3.16 -6.35
N GLY A 57 15.79 -3.18 -5.06
CA GLY A 57 14.42 -3.06 -4.59
C GLY A 57 13.80 -1.73 -5.02
N SER A 58 14.49 -0.62 -4.78
CA SER A 58 14.05 0.72 -5.18
C SER A 58 13.90 0.86 -6.70
N LYS A 59 14.84 0.29 -7.47
CA LYS A 59 14.79 0.27 -8.93
C LYS A 59 13.56 -0.49 -9.42
N ARG A 60 13.35 -1.72 -8.93
CA ARG A 60 12.17 -2.53 -9.28
C ARG A 60 10.86 -1.84 -8.90
N ALA A 61 10.81 -1.16 -7.76
CA ALA A 61 9.63 -0.40 -7.35
C ALA A 61 9.33 0.74 -8.34
N ARG A 62 10.35 1.51 -8.74
CA ARG A 62 10.22 2.58 -9.74
C ARG A 62 9.82 2.07 -11.12
N GLU A 63 10.41 0.96 -11.56
CA GLU A 63 10.05 0.32 -12.85
C GLU A 63 8.60 -0.17 -12.85
N ARG A 64 8.14 -0.75 -11.74
CA ARG A 64 6.74 -1.18 -11.60
C ARG A 64 5.78 0.01 -11.58
N ASP A 65 6.12 1.11 -10.90
CA ASP A 65 5.31 2.33 -10.91
C ASP A 65 5.23 2.92 -12.33
N ALA A 66 6.37 3.07 -13.01
CA ALA A 66 6.41 3.59 -14.38
C ALA A 66 5.62 2.70 -15.35
N TRP A 67 5.76 1.37 -15.24
CA TRP A 67 4.95 0.42 -16.01
C TRP A 67 3.45 0.60 -15.71
N ALA A 68 3.06 0.66 -14.44
CA ALA A 68 1.67 0.82 -14.02
C ALA A 68 1.07 2.12 -14.60
N ARG A 69 1.78 3.25 -14.46
CA ARG A 69 1.37 4.54 -15.05
C ARG A 69 1.21 4.47 -16.57
N GLY A 70 2.06 3.70 -17.25
CA GLY A 70 1.98 3.49 -18.69
C GLY A 70 0.80 2.62 -19.14
N VAL A 71 0.47 1.56 -18.41
CA VAL A 71 -0.57 0.60 -18.82
C VAL A 71 -1.97 0.95 -18.30
N PHE A 72 -2.06 1.64 -17.16
CA PHE A 72 -3.31 1.88 -16.45
C PHE A 72 -4.34 2.63 -17.29
N PRO A 73 -4.03 3.72 -18.02
CA PRO A 73 -5.06 4.45 -18.79
C PRO A 73 -5.77 3.57 -19.82
N ALA A 74 -5.00 2.77 -20.58
CA ALA A 74 -5.58 1.88 -21.58
C ALA A 74 -6.33 0.69 -20.94
N ALA A 75 -5.87 0.19 -19.79
CA ALA A 75 -6.60 -0.85 -19.05
C ALA A 75 -7.92 -0.32 -18.49
N HIS A 76 -7.93 0.90 -17.96
CA HIS A 76 -9.11 1.59 -17.47
C HIS A 76 -10.13 1.83 -18.58
N GLU A 77 -9.69 2.28 -19.77
CA GLU A 77 -10.58 2.45 -20.91
C GLU A 77 -11.25 1.13 -21.34
N ARG A 78 -10.50 0.01 -21.32
CA ARG A 78 -11.06 -1.32 -21.61
C ARG A 78 -12.10 -1.74 -20.57
N LEU A 79 -11.86 -1.45 -19.29
CA LEU A 79 -12.85 -1.68 -18.24
C LEU A 79 -14.12 -0.87 -18.50
N GLY A 80 -14.00 0.43 -18.77
CA GLY A 80 -15.14 1.30 -19.06
C GLY A 80 -15.95 0.82 -20.26
N LYS A 81 -15.29 0.38 -21.35
CA LYS A 81 -15.95 -0.24 -22.51
C LYS A 81 -16.66 -1.54 -22.15
N ALA A 82 -16.06 -2.39 -21.33
CA ALA A 82 -16.69 -3.63 -20.88
C ALA A 82 -17.91 -3.36 -19.99
N ALA A 83 -17.80 -2.40 -19.07
CA ALA A 83 -18.90 -1.96 -18.22
C ALA A 83 -20.07 -1.40 -19.06
N ALA A 84 -19.78 -0.56 -20.05
CA ALA A 84 -20.79 0.00 -20.95
C ALA A 84 -21.45 -1.04 -21.88
N ALA A 85 -20.79 -2.19 -22.12
CA ALA A 85 -21.34 -3.28 -22.91
C ALA A 85 -22.26 -4.22 -22.09
N MET A 86 -22.31 -4.06 -20.76
CA MET A 86 -23.21 -4.84 -19.93
C MET A 86 -24.66 -4.43 -20.20
N PRO A 87 -25.60 -5.40 -20.29
CA PRO A 87 -27.01 -5.06 -20.41
C PRO A 87 -27.46 -4.25 -19.18
N ALA A 88 -28.14 -3.14 -19.44
CA ALA A 88 -28.89 -2.43 -18.41
C ALA A 88 -29.92 -3.39 -17.77
N ASP A 89 -30.25 -3.16 -16.52
CA ASP A 89 -31.24 -3.92 -15.73
C ASP A 89 -30.82 -5.35 -15.34
N THR A 90 -29.52 -5.63 -15.31
CA THR A 90 -29.01 -6.85 -14.66
C THR A 90 -28.88 -6.65 -13.15
N ALA A 91 -29.07 -7.71 -12.37
CA ALA A 91 -28.81 -7.68 -10.92
C ALA A 91 -27.34 -7.34 -10.58
N ALA A 92 -26.44 -7.42 -11.57
CA ALA A 92 -25.04 -7.06 -11.45
C ALA A 92 -24.77 -5.56 -11.63
N GLN A 93 -25.75 -4.77 -12.12
CA GLN A 93 -25.54 -3.36 -12.45
C GLN A 93 -24.95 -2.54 -11.28
N PRO A 94 -25.45 -2.66 -10.02
CA PRO A 94 -24.88 -1.90 -8.90
C PRO A 94 -23.40 -2.23 -8.62
N PHE A 95 -22.97 -3.48 -8.90
CA PHE A 95 -21.56 -3.86 -8.77
C PHE A 95 -20.70 -3.25 -9.87
N VAL A 96 -21.20 -3.24 -11.10
CA VAL A 96 -20.49 -2.66 -12.26
C VAL A 96 -20.32 -1.16 -12.07
N ASP A 97 -21.37 -0.47 -11.61
CA ASP A 97 -21.34 0.97 -11.38
C ASP A 97 -20.40 1.33 -10.22
N ALA A 98 -20.52 0.64 -9.07
CA ALA A 98 -19.63 0.85 -7.93
C ALA A 98 -18.16 0.60 -8.28
N LEU A 99 -17.85 -0.48 -9.01
CA LEU A 99 -16.49 -0.79 -9.43
C LEU A 99 -15.94 0.26 -10.39
N SER A 100 -16.75 0.71 -11.35
CA SER A 100 -16.35 1.75 -12.31
C SER A 100 -16.05 3.07 -11.60
N GLU A 101 -16.89 3.47 -10.64
CA GLU A 101 -16.66 4.66 -9.81
C GLU A 101 -15.40 4.53 -8.94
N LEU A 102 -15.14 3.35 -8.38
CA LEU A 102 -13.93 3.10 -7.58
C LEU A 102 -12.67 3.19 -8.42
N VAL A 103 -12.66 2.60 -9.63
CA VAL A 103 -11.52 2.67 -10.53
C VAL A 103 -11.27 4.11 -11.00
N GLN A 104 -12.33 4.88 -11.28
CA GLN A 104 -12.20 6.29 -11.60
C GLN A 104 -11.68 7.10 -10.41
N ALA A 105 -12.24 6.91 -9.20
CA ALA A 105 -11.77 7.58 -8.01
C ALA A 105 -10.28 7.26 -7.74
N GLN A 106 -9.87 6.01 -7.95
CA GLN A 106 -8.48 5.58 -7.84
C GLN A 106 -7.57 6.24 -8.90
N ALA A 107 -8.09 6.49 -10.11
CA ALA A 107 -7.36 7.16 -11.19
C ALA A 107 -7.11 8.65 -10.90
N ASP A 108 -8.03 9.30 -10.18
CA ASP A 108 -7.97 10.72 -9.86
C ASP A 108 -7.07 11.04 -8.66
N THR A 109 -6.45 10.03 -8.03
CA THR A 109 -5.51 10.22 -6.91
C THR A 109 -4.16 9.53 -7.15
N ASP A 110 -3.11 10.03 -6.51
CA ASP A 110 -1.78 9.37 -6.46
C ASP A 110 -1.68 8.32 -5.33
N GLY A 111 -2.76 7.58 -5.03
CA GLY A 111 -2.80 6.62 -3.93
C GLY A 111 -4.09 5.82 -3.84
N PHE A 112 -4.26 5.00 -2.81
CA PHE A 112 -5.49 4.24 -2.60
C PHE A 112 -6.70 5.16 -2.40
N VAL A 113 -7.88 4.76 -2.90
CA VAL A 113 -9.15 5.42 -2.58
C VAL A 113 -9.31 5.51 -1.05
N ALA A 114 -9.54 6.73 -0.55
CA ALA A 114 -9.73 6.99 0.87
C ALA A 114 -10.99 6.27 1.41
N LEU A 115 -10.96 5.87 2.69
CA LEU A 115 -11.99 5.01 3.28
C LEU A 115 -13.38 5.67 3.31
N ASP A 116 -13.45 6.96 3.58
CA ASP A 116 -14.66 7.76 3.52
C ASP A 116 -15.26 7.76 2.11
N ARG A 117 -14.42 8.01 1.09
CA ARG A 117 -14.85 7.97 -0.32
C ARG A 117 -15.30 6.59 -0.76
N TRP A 118 -14.60 5.55 -0.31
CA TRP A 118 -15.01 4.16 -0.53
C TRP A 118 -16.39 3.88 0.06
N ALA A 119 -16.63 4.27 1.32
CA ALA A 119 -17.90 4.08 2.00
C ALA A 119 -19.05 4.81 1.29
N GLU A 120 -18.83 6.06 0.84
CA GLU A 120 -19.81 6.83 0.08
C GLU A 120 -20.25 6.13 -1.22
N ILE A 121 -19.30 5.53 -1.95
CA ILE A 121 -19.61 4.80 -3.19
C ILE A 121 -20.42 3.55 -2.87
N LEU A 122 -20.05 2.81 -1.83
CA LEU A 122 -20.78 1.61 -1.44
C LEU A 122 -22.22 1.91 -0.97
N GLU A 123 -22.42 2.92 -0.13
CA GLU A 123 -23.76 3.31 0.35
C GLU A 123 -24.70 3.71 -0.80
N ARG A 124 -24.18 4.34 -1.85
CA ARG A 124 -24.98 4.75 -3.01
C ARG A 124 -25.50 3.56 -3.83
N HIS A 125 -24.67 2.54 -4.02
CA HIS A 125 -24.98 1.37 -4.86
C HIS A 125 -25.56 0.20 -4.07
N PHE A 126 -25.31 0.15 -2.76
CA PHE A 126 -25.79 -0.88 -1.84
C PHE A 126 -26.44 -0.24 -0.61
N PRO A 127 -27.52 0.56 -0.78
CA PRO A 127 -28.15 1.25 0.33
C PRO A 127 -28.71 0.23 1.34
N PRO A 128 -28.74 0.58 2.64
CA PRO A 128 -29.34 -0.27 3.65
C PRO A 128 -30.82 -0.51 3.29
N LYS A 129 -31.27 -1.76 3.44
CA LYS A 129 -32.70 -2.06 3.32
C LYS A 129 -33.41 -1.34 4.45
N LEU A 130 -34.23 -0.35 4.12
CA LEU A 130 -35.14 0.26 5.09
C LEU A 130 -36.06 -0.84 5.64
N PRO A 131 -36.32 -0.87 6.95
CA PRO A 131 -37.33 -1.75 7.50
C PRO A 131 -38.66 -1.46 6.81
N ASP A 132 -39.30 -2.51 6.31
CA ASP A 132 -40.61 -2.43 5.68
C ASP A 132 -41.65 -2.00 6.75
N PRO A 133 -42.23 -0.79 6.66
CA PRO A 133 -43.19 -0.33 7.66
C PRO A 133 -44.47 -1.17 7.70
N ASP A 134 -44.75 -1.97 6.66
CA ASP A 134 -45.91 -2.87 6.58
C ASP A 134 -45.62 -4.28 7.11
N ARG A 135 -44.39 -4.58 7.54
CA ARG A 135 -44.11 -5.79 8.34
C ARG A 135 -44.51 -5.55 9.80
N THR A 136 -45.82 -5.50 10.06
CA THR A 136 -46.34 -5.83 11.38
C THR A 136 -45.95 -7.28 11.69
N THR A 137 -45.15 -7.45 12.73
CA THR A 137 -44.77 -8.74 13.32
C THR A 137 -46.01 -9.63 13.50
N GLU A 138 -45.97 -10.81 12.88
CA GLU A 138 -46.82 -11.95 13.21
C GLU A 138 -46.16 -12.80 14.30
#